data_AF-A0A2N8L360-F1
#
_entry.id   AF-A0A2N8L360-F1
#
_cell.length_a   1.000
_cell.length_b   1.000
_cell.length_c   1.000
_cell.angle_alpha   90.00
_cell.angle_beta   90.00
_cell.angle_gamma   90.00
#
_symmetry.space_group_name_H-M   'P 1'
#
loop_
_entity.id
_entity.type
_entity.pdbx_description
1 polymer ?
#
loop_
_entity_poly.entity_id
_entity_poly.type
_entity_poly.pdbx_seq_one_letter_code
_entity_poly.pdbx_strand_id
1 'polypeptide(L)'
;MEPPERLSLTQGLLLALFAMLSLLMLCAALFAWRLRCEGFGCMGVGIVWMAWAVLAAVCLLLGLSLQSLLKARLATGAQRLLRLTLWAEGGLTLGLLIYWMLRGH
;
A
#
# COMPACT_ATOMS: atom_id res chain seq x y z
N MET A 1 -24.60 -24.91 -1.37
CA MET A 1 -23.49 -23.95 -1.49
C MET A 1 -23.86 -22.99 -2.60
N GLU A 2 -24.67 -22.00 -2.25
CA GLU A 2 -25.05 -20.94 -3.19
C GLU A 2 -23.79 -20.15 -3.57
N PRO A 3 -23.50 -19.97 -4.87
CA PRO A 3 -22.31 -19.25 -5.29
C PRO A 3 -22.45 -17.81 -4.77
N PRO A 4 -21.47 -17.29 -4.02
CA PRO A 4 -21.58 -15.97 -3.42
C PRO A 4 -21.79 -14.95 -4.54
N GLU A 5 -22.96 -14.34 -4.43
CA GLU A 5 -23.47 -13.16 -5.10
C GLU A 5 -22.39 -12.30 -5.77
N ARG A 6 -22.65 -12.01 -7.05
CA ARG A 6 -21.95 -11.05 -7.91
C ARG A 6 -21.30 -9.89 -7.14
N LEU A 7 -20.06 -10.05 -6.70
CA LEU A 7 -19.16 -8.91 -6.68
C LEU A 7 -19.11 -8.42 -8.13
N SER A 8 -19.45 -7.16 -8.37
CA SER A 8 -19.41 -6.65 -9.74
C SER A 8 -18.00 -6.90 -10.29
N LEU A 9 -17.89 -7.27 -11.56
CA LEU A 9 -16.59 -7.55 -12.18
C LEU A 9 -15.60 -6.39 -11.93
N THR A 10 -16.13 -5.16 -11.87
CA THR A 10 -15.43 -3.95 -11.42
C THR A 10 -14.93 -3.98 -9.98
N GLN A 11 -15.69 -4.49 -9.01
CA GLN A 11 -15.25 -4.64 -7.61
C GLN A 11 -14.15 -5.69 -7.46
N GLY A 12 -14.26 -6.83 -8.15
CA GLY A 12 -13.21 -7.84 -8.19
C GLY A 12 -11.93 -7.31 -8.83
N LEU A 13 -12.07 -6.55 -9.92
CA LEU A 13 -10.96 -5.87 -10.59
C LEU A 13 -10.30 -4.83 -9.69
N LEU A 14 -11.08 -4.01 -8.97
CA LEU A 14 -10.55 -3.02 -8.02
C LEU A 14 -9.76 -3.66 -6.87
N LEU A 15 -10.26 -4.77 -6.32
CA LEU A 15 -9.56 -5.53 -5.27
C LEU A 15 -8.27 -6.16 -5.80
N ALA A 16 -8.31 -6.73 -7.01
CA ALA A 16 -7.12 -7.29 -7.65
C ALA A 16 -6.07 -6.21 -7.96
N LEU A 17 -6.49 -5.05 -8.46
CA LEU A 17 -5.64 -3.87 -8.65
C LEU A 17 -5.02 -3.42 -7.32
N PHE A 18 -5.82 -3.30 -6.27
CA PHE A 18 -5.33 -2.93 -4.94
C PHE A 18 -4.28 -3.92 -4.42
N ALA A 19 -4.55 -5.23 -4.53
CA ALA A 19 -3.60 -6.26 -4.14
C ALA A 19 -2.32 -6.22 -4.97
N MET A 20 -2.43 -6.01 -6.29
CA MET A 20 -1.30 -5.89 -7.20
C MET A 20 -0.46 -4.65 -6.91
N LEU A 21 -1.08 -3.49 -6.66
CA LEU A 21 -0.40 -2.27 -6.24
C LEU A 21 0.32 -2.46 -4.89
N SER A 22 -0.31 -3.13 -3.93
CA SER A 22 0.29 -3.45 -2.64
C SER A 22 1.55 -4.32 -2.81
N LEU A 23 1.48 -5.33 -3.68
CA LEU A 23 2.63 -6.18 -4.02
C LEU A 23 3.76 -5.38 -4.68
N LEU A 24 3.41 -4.50 -5.63
CA LEU A 24 4.34 -3.64 -6.33
C LEU A 24 5.05 -2.70 -5.35
N MET A 25 4.32 -2.20 -4.35
CA MET A 25 4.87 -1.35 -3.30
C MET A 25 5.86 -2.10 -2.41
N LEU A 26 5.58 -3.36 -2.10
CA LEU A 26 6.49 -4.25 -1.37
C LEU A 26 7.79 -4.50 -2.16
N CYS A 27 7.67 -4.78 -3.46
CA CYS A 27 8.83 -4.91 -4.36
C CYS A 27 9.64 -3.62 -4.45
N ALA A 28 8.98 -2.47 -4.55
CA ALA A 28 9.64 -1.18 -4.60
C ALA A 28 10.37 -0.86 -3.28
N ALA A 29 9.81 -1.21 -2.13
CA ALA A 29 10.47 -1.07 -0.83
C ALA A 29 11.73 -1.96 -0.75
N LEU A 30 11.65 -3.21 -1.18
CA LEU A 30 12.79 -4.13 -1.23
C LEU A 30 13.88 -3.66 -2.19
N PHE A 31 13.48 -3.11 -3.35
CA PHE A 31 14.41 -2.51 -4.31
C PHE A 31 15.09 -1.27 -3.72
N ALA A 32 14.32 -0.40 -3.07
CA ALA A 32 14.84 0.78 -2.38
C ALA A 32 15.81 0.40 -1.25
N TRP A 33 15.55 -0.71 -0.54
CA TRP A 33 16.42 -1.24 0.51
C TRP A 33 17.74 -1.82 -0.03
N ARG A 34 17.73 -2.32 -1.27
CA ARG A 34 18.93 -2.87 -1.95
C ARG A 34 19.85 -1.77 -2.48
N LEU A 35 19.37 -0.53 -2.64
CA LEU A 35 20.19 0.61 -3.03
C LEU A 35 21.15 0.96 -1.88
N ARG A 36 22.42 0.57 -2.01
CA ARG A 36 23.50 1.06 -1.15
C ARG A 36 24.05 2.36 -1.73
N CYS A 37 24.30 3.36 -0.87
CA CYS A 37 24.92 4.61 -1.31
C CYS A 37 26.41 4.39 -1.64
N GLU A 38 26.71 4.13 -2.91
CA GLU A 38 28.05 4.30 -3.47
C GLU A 38 28.06 5.64 -4.27
N GLY A 39 28.52 6.74 -3.64
CA GLY A 39 28.73 8.04 -4.29
C GLY A 39 27.51 9.01 -4.37
N PHE A 40 27.49 9.90 -5.38
CA PHE A 40 26.45 10.94 -5.64
C PHE A 40 24.99 10.40 -5.71
N GLY A 41 24.79 9.08 -5.72
CA GLY A 41 23.49 8.41 -5.73
C GLY A 41 22.67 8.49 -4.43
N CYS A 42 23.22 9.06 -3.34
CA CYS A 42 22.50 9.15 -2.07
C CYS A 42 21.31 10.16 -2.10
N MET A 43 21.35 11.17 -2.98
CA MET A 43 20.15 11.99 -3.29
C MET A 43 19.07 11.20 -4.04
N GLY A 44 19.47 10.29 -4.94
CA GLY A 44 18.55 9.44 -5.69
C GLY A 44 17.77 8.47 -4.80
N VAL A 45 18.40 7.99 -3.72
CA VAL A 45 17.74 7.19 -2.68
C VAL A 45 16.57 7.99 -2.08
N GLY A 46 16.77 9.26 -1.73
CA GLY A 46 15.68 10.10 -1.20
C GLY A 46 14.52 10.31 -2.16
N ILE A 47 14.80 10.47 -3.46
CA ILE A 47 13.74 10.61 -4.48
C ILE A 47 12.94 9.31 -4.63
N VAL A 48 13.62 8.15 -4.62
CA VAL A 48 12.96 6.84 -4.66
C VAL A 48 12.08 6.63 -3.43
N TRP A 49 12.56 7.02 -2.25
CA TRP A 49 11.80 6.96 -1.01
C TRP A 49 10.60 7.92 -0.99
N MET A 50 10.74 9.13 -1.54
CA MET A 50 9.63 10.08 -1.70
C MET A 50 8.58 9.58 -2.69
N ALA A 51 9.01 9.06 -3.85
CA ALA A 51 8.11 8.46 -4.83
C ALA A 51 7.36 7.27 -4.25
N TRP A 52 8.05 6.43 -3.47
CA TRP A 52 7.45 5.31 -2.75
C TRP A 52 6.42 5.79 -1.72
N ALA A 53 6.72 6.83 -0.93
CA ALA A 53 5.80 7.39 0.05
C ALA A 53 4.53 8.00 -0.59
N VAL A 54 4.67 8.70 -1.72
CA VAL A 54 3.52 9.23 -2.48
C VAL A 54 2.66 8.08 -3.02
N LEU A 55 3.29 7.06 -3.60
CA LEU A 55 2.57 5.89 -4.11
C LEU A 55 1.84 5.15 -2.99
N ALA A 56 2.47 5.05 -1.82
CA ALA A 56 1.88 4.47 -0.62
C ALA A 56 0.67 5.25 -0.10
N ALA A 57 0.75 6.58 -0.10
CA ALA A 57 -0.37 7.43 0.27
C ALA A 57 -1.55 7.24 -0.70
N VAL A 58 -1.30 7.13 -2.01
CA VAL A 58 -2.34 6.86 -3.02
C VAL A 58 -2.96 5.48 -2.80
N CYS A 59 -2.16 4.43 -2.53
CA CYS A 59 -2.66 3.11 -2.18
C CYS A 59 -3.56 3.13 -0.95
N LEU A 60 -3.17 3.82 0.12
CA LEU A 60 -3.96 3.98 1.34
C LEU A 60 -5.31 4.66 1.07
N LEU A 61 -5.32 5.74 0.28
CA LEU A 61 -6.54 6.45 -0.10
C LEU A 61 -7.47 5.56 -0.96
N LEU A 62 -6.90 4.76 -1.86
CA LEU A 62 -7.64 3.77 -2.63
C LEU A 62 -8.23 2.69 -1.73
N GLY A 63 -7.47 2.13 -0.80
CA GLY A 63 -7.97 1.12 0.15
C GLY A 63 -9.06 1.67 1.08
N LEU A 64 -8.93 2.91 1.55
CA LEU A 64 -9.95 3.61 2.36
C LEU A 64 -11.23 3.87 1.57
N SER A 65 -11.11 4.31 0.31
CA SER A 65 -12.26 4.54 -0.56
C SER A 65 -12.95 3.23 -0.96
N LEU A 66 -12.20 2.16 -1.23
CA LEU A 66 -12.78 0.81 -1.37
C LEU A 66 -13.49 0.41 -0.07
N GLN A 67 -12.88 0.65 1.09
CA GLN A 67 -13.50 0.28 2.36
C GLN A 67 -14.82 1.01 2.60
N SER A 68 -14.90 2.31 2.29
CA SER A 68 -16.13 3.09 2.45
C SER A 68 -17.20 2.70 1.44
N LEU A 69 -16.82 2.46 0.18
CA LEU A 69 -17.72 2.08 -0.90
C LEU A 69 -18.25 0.64 -0.76
N LEU A 70 -17.42 -0.29 -0.33
CA LEU A 70 -17.80 -1.70 -0.19
C LEU A 70 -18.17 -2.08 1.25
N LYS A 71 -18.24 -1.13 2.20
CA LYS A 71 -18.58 -1.41 3.60
C LYS A 71 -19.89 -2.17 3.77
N ALA A 72 -20.88 -1.82 2.96
CA ALA A 72 -22.21 -2.41 3.00
C ALA A 72 -22.29 -3.78 2.29
N ARG A 73 -21.26 -4.19 1.53
CA ARG A 73 -21.29 -5.40 0.69
C ARG A 73 -20.24 -6.46 1.06
N LEU A 74 -19.22 -6.12 1.84
CA LEU A 74 -18.20 -7.07 2.25
C LEU A 74 -18.61 -7.81 3.53
N ALA A 75 -18.36 -9.11 3.56
CA ALA A 75 -18.43 -9.91 4.78
C ALA A 75 -17.51 -9.33 5.87
N THR A 76 -17.94 -9.47 7.13
CA THR A 76 -17.24 -8.94 8.33
C THR A 76 -15.79 -9.41 8.43
N GLY A 77 -15.48 -10.62 7.95
CA GLY A 77 -14.12 -11.15 7.88
C GLY A 77 -13.23 -10.42 6.85
N ALA A 78 -13.74 -10.20 5.64
CA ALA A 78 -13.03 -9.47 4.59
C ALA A 78 -12.83 -8.00 4.95
N GLN A 79 -13.82 -7.37 5.60
CA GLN A 79 -13.70 -6.04 6.19
C GLN A 79 -12.54 -5.94 7.18
N ARG A 80 -12.38 -6.96 8.04
CA ARG A 80 -11.33 -7.00 9.07
C ARG A 80 -9.95 -7.19 8.46
N LEU A 81 -9.82 -8.07 7.46
CA LEU A 81 -8.58 -8.24 6.70
C LEU A 81 -8.18 -6.94 6.00
N LEU A 82 -9.10 -6.30 5.28
CA LEU A 82 -8.83 -5.05 4.56
C LEU A 82 -8.36 -3.94 5.51
N ARG A 83 -8.98 -3.85 6.69
CA ARG A 83 -8.61 -2.88 7.73
C ARG A 83 -7.25 -3.18 8.33
N LEU A 84 -6.92 -4.46 8.55
CA LEU A 84 -5.59 -4.87 9.01
C LEU A 84 -4.53 -4.54 7.95
N THR A 85 -4.79 -4.82 6.67
CA THR A 85 -3.88 -4.47 5.57
C THR A 85 -3.67 -2.97 5.51
N LEU A 86 -4.73 -2.16 5.59
CA LEU A 86 -4.66 -0.70 5.65
C LEU A 86 -3.85 -0.18 6.85
N TRP A 87 -4.06 -0.76 8.04
CA TRP A 87 -3.30 -0.39 9.23
C TRP A 87 -1.83 -0.82 9.14
N ALA A 88 -1.57 -1.98 8.55
CA ALA A 88 -0.21 -2.47 8.31
C ALA A 88 0.51 -1.58 7.29
N GLU A 89 -0.09 -1.32 6.12
CA GLU A 89 0.44 -0.39 5.13
C GLU A 89 0.64 1.00 5.74
N GLY A 90 -0.36 1.54 6.42
CA GLY A 90 -0.30 2.85 7.06
C GLY A 90 0.84 2.94 8.07
N GLY A 91 0.93 1.98 8.98
CA GLY A 91 1.97 1.91 9.99
C GLY A 91 3.36 1.72 9.38
N LEU A 92 3.49 0.88 8.36
CA LEU A 92 4.76 0.64 7.66
C LEU A 92 5.21 1.88 6.91
N THR A 93 4.30 2.53 6.20
CA THR A 93 4.56 3.76 5.44
C THR A 93 4.97 4.89 6.36
N LEU A 94 4.20 5.12 7.43
CA LEU A 94 4.46 6.17 8.41
C LEU A 94 5.76 5.89 9.18
N GLY A 95 6.00 4.64 9.58
CA GLY A 95 7.21 4.22 10.28
C GLY A 95 8.47 4.39 9.42
N LEU A 96 8.42 4.03 8.14
CA LEU A 96 9.51 4.25 7.19
C LEU A 96 9.76 5.74 6.94
N LEU A 97 8.70 6.55 6.83
CA LEU A 97 8.81 8.00 6.62
C LEU A 97 9.43 8.69 7.84
N ILE A 98 9.00 8.32 9.06
CA ILE A 98 9.60 8.78 10.32
C ILE A 98 11.06 8.33 10.42
N TYR A 99 11.37 7.07 10.09
CA TYR A 99 12.74 6.57 10.09
C TYR A 99 13.64 7.37 9.14
N TRP A 100 13.14 7.70 7.94
CA TRP A 100 13.87 8.48 6.96
C TRP A 100 14.10 9.93 7.43
N MET A 101 13.07 10.56 8.03
CA MET A 101 13.18 11.88 8.68
C MET A 101 14.21 11.88 9.81
N LEU A 102 14.23 10.85 10.66
CA LEU A 102 15.15 10.76 11.79
C LEU A 102 16.59 10.42 11.38
N ARG A 103 16.76 9.69 10.27
CA ARG A 103 18.09 9.32 9.75
C ARG A 103 18.69 10.36 8.81
N GLY A 104 17.88 11.29 8.30
CA GLY A 104 18.27 12.35 7.38
C GLY A 104 18.94 13.57 8.01
N HIS A 105 19.38 13.50 9.27
CA HIS A 105 20.07 14.58 10.00
C HIS A 105 21.45 14.14 10.49
#